data_AF-A0A2R4N4B6-F1
#
_entry.id   AF-A0A2R4N4B6-F1
#
_cell.length_a   1.000
_cell.length_b   1.000
_cell.length_c   1.000
_cell.angle_alpha   90.00
_cell.angle_beta   90.00
_cell.angle_gamma   90.00
#
_symmetry.space_group_name_H-M   'P 1'
#
loop_
_entity.id
_entity.type
_entity.pdbx_description
1 polymer ?
#
loop_
_entity_poly.entity_id
_entity_poly.type
_entity_poly.pdbx_seq_one_letter_code
_entity_poly.pdbx_strand_id
1 'polypeptide(L)'
;MKLPYAVELIRTLEGRYLVHLTFEVVRVQEPDFAKGCLAIDTNPDGVALCNVSASGQPEPWAEGFSVPYPGNLGKYEGEFQVIPYPNGFLYIRIPDLAHASSFRRNYLIGVLAKVVVDIAFFSGKPIVLENLNFGKDRLDTNKKFNRMASNFPFAKMVGAMYRRAVKEGVPFKLVSPRHTSTIGYWKYMKRYAVPVHCAAALVTGRRAMGFRERVTEELRQLVSQIKQNLTRKVNPDRPGEGKGMTRGVRACLRRLEERLSVHNGLAQSEQEAYNSVWPDLKLLALSVR
;
A
#
# COMPACT_ATOMS: atom_id res chain seq x y z
N MET A 1 -4.45 32.63 22.21
CA MET A 1 -5.53 32.05 23.04
C MET A 1 -5.22 30.59 23.28
N LYS A 2 -5.23 30.11 24.54
CA LYS A 2 -5.13 28.66 24.83
C LYS A 2 -6.50 28.05 24.60
N LEU A 3 -6.60 27.00 23.77
CA LEU A 3 -7.86 26.27 23.60
C LEU A 3 -8.19 25.53 24.92
N PRO A 4 -9.45 25.53 25.36
CA PRO A 4 -9.86 24.71 26.50
C PRO A 4 -9.64 23.22 26.18
N TYR A 5 -9.24 22.43 27.17
CA TYR A 5 -9.07 20.98 27.04
C TYR A 5 -9.79 20.27 28.18
N ALA A 6 -10.34 19.09 27.91
CA ALA A 6 -11.03 18.29 28.92
C ALA A 6 -10.03 17.51 29.76
N VAL A 7 -10.31 17.38 31.05
CA VAL A 7 -9.53 16.58 32.01
C VAL A 7 -10.45 15.56 32.65
N GLU A 8 -10.14 14.28 32.51
CA GLU A 8 -10.84 13.18 33.18
C GLU A 8 -9.87 12.51 34.17
N LEU A 9 -10.34 12.32 35.41
CA LEU A 9 -9.59 11.68 36.48
C LEU A 9 -10.20 10.31 36.77
N ILE A 10 -9.43 9.25 36.51
CA ILE A 10 -9.87 7.87 36.74
C ILE A 10 -9.09 7.31 37.92
N ARG A 11 -9.79 6.99 39.01
CA ARG A 11 -9.19 6.35 40.18
C ARG A 11 -9.02 4.85 39.91
N THR A 12 -7.82 4.32 40.09
CA THR A 12 -7.51 2.89 39.95
C THR A 12 -7.80 2.14 41.25
N LEU A 13 -7.96 0.81 41.15
CA LEU A 13 -8.15 -0.09 42.30
C LEU A 13 -6.98 -0.03 43.30
N GLU A 14 -5.79 0.35 42.84
CA GLU A 14 -4.57 0.52 43.63
C GLU A 14 -4.49 1.89 44.33
N GLY A 15 -5.55 2.70 44.25
CA GLY A 15 -5.61 4.03 44.87
C GLY A 15 -4.86 5.13 44.11
N ARG A 16 -4.38 4.86 42.89
CA ARG A 16 -3.74 5.86 42.01
C ARG A 16 -4.79 6.61 41.19
N TYR A 17 -4.42 7.75 40.62
CA TYR A 17 -5.24 8.49 39.66
C TYR A 17 -4.56 8.50 38.30
N LEU A 18 -5.29 8.10 37.26
CA LEU A 18 -4.95 8.32 35.87
C LEU A 18 -5.60 9.63 35.41
N VAL A 19 -4.80 10.53 34.86
CA VAL A 19 -5.27 11.81 34.32
C VAL A 19 -5.30 11.72 32.80
N HIS A 20 -6.48 11.80 32.21
CA HIS A 20 -6.66 11.87 30.77
C HIS A 20 -6.89 13.34 30.36
N LEU A 21 -6.00 13.85 29.52
CA LEU A 21 -6.09 15.20 28.97
C LEU A 21 -6.47 15.11 27.49
N THR A 22 -7.60 15.72 27.11
CA THR A 22 -8.09 15.73 25.72
C THR A 22 -7.90 17.10 25.10
N PHE A 23 -6.94 17.21 24.18
CA PHE A 23 -6.65 18.44 23.45
C PHE A 23 -7.32 18.42 22.07
N GLU A 24 -7.89 19.53 21.64
CA GLU A 24 -8.20 19.73 20.22
C GLU A 24 -6.89 19.90 19.45
N VAL A 25 -6.64 19.00 18.51
CA VAL A 25 -5.48 19.13 17.63
C VAL A 25 -5.91 19.91 16.40
N VAL A 26 -5.19 20.99 16.11
CA VAL A 26 -5.43 21.88 14.96
C VAL A 26 -5.48 21.05 13.68
N ARG A 27 -6.45 21.38 12.81
CA ARG A 27 -6.74 20.66 11.55
C ARG A 27 -5.47 20.36 10.75
N VAL A 28 -5.43 19.16 10.18
CA VAL A 28 -4.40 18.74 9.20
C VAL A 28 -4.43 19.72 8.03
N GLN A 29 -3.28 20.32 7.71
CA GLN A 29 -3.14 21.13 6.51
C GLN A 29 -3.36 20.24 5.28
N GLU A 30 -4.01 20.79 4.25
CA GLU A 30 -4.08 20.11 2.96
C GLU A 30 -2.65 19.78 2.49
N PRO A 31 -2.38 18.55 2.04
CA PRO A 31 -1.05 18.13 1.66
C PRO A 31 -0.57 18.88 0.42
N ASP A 32 0.58 19.55 0.54
CA ASP A 32 1.32 20.07 -0.60
C ASP A 32 2.17 18.96 -1.23
N PHE A 33 1.95 18.72 -2.52
CA PHE A 33 2.65 17.70 -3.31
C PHE A 33 3.75 18.28 -4.21
N ALA A 34 4.13 19.55 -4.06
CA ALA A 34 5.17 20.18 -4.88
C ALA A 34 6.53 19.45 -4.83
N LYS A 35 6.85 18.77 -3.72
CA LYS A 35 8.04 17.91 -3.56
C LYS A 35 7.76 16.42 -3.78
N GLY A 36 6.52 16.06 -4.12
CA GLY A 36 6.05 14.67 -4.12
C GLY A 36 5.49 14.24 -2.77
N CYS A 37 5.57 12.94 -2.46
CA CYS A 37 5.01 12.38 -1.21
C CYS A 37 5.77 11.14 -0.73
N LEU A 38 5.65 10.81 0.55
CA LEU A 38 6.00 9.48 1.07
C LEU A 38 4.75 8.58 0.99
N ALA A 39 4.78 7.62 0.07
CA ALA A 39 3.66 6.72 -0.14
C ALA A 39 3.86 5.39 0.57
N ILE A 40 2.79 4.83 1.13
CA ILE A 40 2.84 3.67 2.01
C ILE A 40 1.87 2.59 1.52
N ASP A 41 2.35 1.35 1.47
CA ASP A 41 1.54 0.13 1.42
C ASP A 41 1.71 -0.67 2.71
N THR A 42 0.62 -1.16 3.27
CA THR A 42 0.60 -1.78 4.60
C THR A 42 0.53 -3.30 4.50
N ASN A 43 1.31 -3.99 5.33
CA ASN A 43 1.37 -5.45 5.35
C ASN A 43 1.32 -6.02 6.78
N PRO A 44 0.90 -7.29 6.94
CA PRO A 44 0.80 -7.94 8.24
C PRO A 44 2.07 -7.90 9.11
N ASP A 45 3.24 -7.91 8.48
CA ASP A 45 4.55 -7.93 9.13
C ASP A 45 5.33 -6.61 8.94
N GLY A 46 4.70 -5.53 8.46
CA GLY A 46 5.40 -4.27 8.23
C GLY A 46 4.73 -3.31 7.26
N VAL A 47 5.53 -2.41 6.70
CA VAL A 47 5.09 -1.43 5.70
C VAL A 47 6.11 -1.28 4.58
N ALA A 48 5.61 -1.21 3.35
CA ALA A 48 6.38 -0.78 2.21
C ALA A 48 6.25 0.74 2.06
N LEU A 49 7.36 1.37 1.73
CA LEU A 49 7.50 2.81 1.55
C LEU A 49 8.04 3.08 0.15
N CYS A 50 7.55 4.15 -0.46
CA CYS A 50 8.08 4.69 -1.71
C CYS A 50 8.26 6.19 -1.56
N ASN A 51 9.48 6.67 -1.75
CA ASN A 51 9.76 8.09 -1.90
C ASN A 51 9.35 8.52 -3.32
N VAL A 52 8.22 9.21 -3.45
CA VAL A 52 7.67 9.64 -4.75
C VAL A 52 8.07 11.09 -4.98
N SER A 53 8.62 11.38 -6.15
CA SER A 53 8.97 12.73 -6.60
C SER A 53 7.75 13.51 -7.08
N ALA A 54 7.91 14.82 -7.28
CA ALA A 54 6.89 15.68 -7.89
C ALA A 54 6.41 15.19 -9.28
N SER A 55 7.25 14.46 -10.01
CA SER A 55 6.92 13.85 -11.32
C SER A 55 6.05 12.58 -11.22
N GLY A 56 5.80 12.11 -10.01
CA GLY A 56 5.13 10.84 -9.74
C GLY A 56 6.01 9.62 -9.98
N GLN A 57 7.30 9.78 -10.27
CA GLN A 57 8.26 8.68 -10.32
C GLN A 57 8.90 8.45 -8.95
N PRO A 58 9.32 7.22 -8.63
CA PRO A 58 10.08 6.97 -7.41
C PRO A 58 11.45 7.67 -7.54
N GLU A 59 11.92 8.26 -6.45
CA GLU A 59 13.21 8.96 -6.38
C GLU A 59 14.09 8.39 -5.28
N PRO A 60 15.41 8.23 -5.50
CA PRO A 60 16.32 7.74 -4.47
C PRO A 60 16.21 8.50 -3.16
N TRP A 61 16.49 7.81 -2.06
CA TRP A 61 16.67 8.46 -0.76
C TRP A 61 17.87 9.41 -0.82
N ALA A 62 17.80 10.51 -0.05
CA ALA A 62 18.90 11.48 0.01
C ALA A 62 20.22 10.82 0.47
N GLU A 63 21.34 11.39 0.07
CA GLU A 63 22.65 10.93 0.53
C GLU A 63 22.74 10.99 2.06
N GLY A 64 23.26 9.92 2.67
CA GLY A 64 23.29 9.78 4.14
C GLY A 64 21.94 9.47 4.79
N PHE A 65 20.88 9.20 4.03
CA PHE A 65 19.59 8.80 4.58
C PHE A 65 19.72 7.55 5.44
N SER A 66 19.28 7.66 6.69
CA SER A 66 19.17 6.54 7.63
C SER A 66 17.77 6.48 8.22
N VAL A 67 17.20 5.28 8.29
CA VAL A 67 15.93 5.08 8.98
C VAL A 67 16.17 5.19 10.50
N PRO A 68 15.44 6.06 11.22
CA PRO A 68 15.64 6.22 12.65
C PRO A 68 15.33 4.90 13.35
N TYR A 69 16.34 4.34 14.02
CA TYR A 69 16.21 3.06 14.69
C TYR A 69 15.56 3.26 16.07
N PRO A 70 14.42 2.60 16.36
CA PRO A 70 13.77 2.75 17.65
C PRO A 70 14.57 2.03 18.74
N GLY A 71 15.08 2.74 19.74
CA GLY A 71 15.98 2.18 20.76
C GLY A 71 15.44 0.98 21.57
N ASN A 72 14.13 0.73 21.55
CA ASN A 72 13.47 -0.37 22.26
C ASN A 72 13.12 -1.57 21.36
N LEU A 73 13.48 -1.54 20.09
CA LEU A 73 13.18 -2.56 19.08
C LEU A 73 14.49 -2.85 18.37
N GLY A 74 14.94 -4.11 18.34
CA GLY A 74 16.29 -4.48 17.89
C GLY A 74 17.22 -4.98 18.99
N LYS A 75 16.65 -5.37 20.14
CA LYS A 75 17.38 -6.11 21.17
C LYS A 75 17.78 -7.51 20.67
N TYR A 76 17.01 -8.04 19.72
CA TYR A 76 17.25 -9.33 19.08
C TYR A 76 17.40 -9.14 17.57
N GLU A 77 18.28 -9.94 16.98
CA GLU A 77 18.50 -9.94 15.53
C GLU A 77 17.18 -10.22 14.80
N GLY A 78 16.85 -9.35 13.85
CA GLY A 78 15.66 -9.49 13.01
C GLY A 78 14.35 -8.96 13.60
N GLU A 79 14.34 -8.40 14.82
CA GLU A 79 13.13 -7.82 15.44
C GLU A 79 12.60 -6.59 14.67
N PHE A 80 13.52 -5.77 14.15
CA PHE A 80 13.25 -4.62 13.29
C PHE A 80 14.23 -4.65 12.12
N GLN A 81 13.71 -4.84 10.92
CA GLN A 81 14.51 -4.96 9.70
C GLN A 81 14.16 -3.83 8.74
N VAL A 82 15.19 -3.16 8.24
CA VAL A 82 15.09 -2.13 7.21
C VAL A 82 15.65 -2.73 5.93
N ILE A 83 14.78 -2.97 4.95
CA ILE A 83 15.14 -3.63 3.69
C ILE A 83 15.05 -2.56 2.58
N PRO A 84 16.17 -1.94 2.18
CA PRO A 84 16.18 -0.97 1.11
C PRO A 84 16.03 -1.66 -0.24
N TYR A 85 15.39 -0.97 -1.17
CA TYR A 85 15.31 -1.35 -2.57
C TYR A 85 15.79 -0.16 -3.44
N PRO A 86 16.13 -0.40 -4.73
CA PRO A 86 16.57 0.67 -5.63
C PRO A 86 15.55 1.81 -5.76
N ASN A 87 15.94 2.95 -6.31
CA ASN A 87 15.05 4.04 -6.73
C ASN A 87 14.16 4.67 -5.64
N GLY A 88 14.49 4.50 -4.34
CA GLY A 88 13.70 5.12 -3.25
C GLY A 88 12.60 4.23 -2.68
N PHE A 89 12.67 2.93 -2.91
CA PHE A 89 11.80 1.96 -2.25
C PHE A 89 12.45 1.46 -0.95
N LEU A 90 11.62 1.14 0.03
CA LEU A 90 12.06 0.68 1.35
C LEU A 90 10.97 -0.20 1.96
N TYR A 91 11.35 -1.29 2.62
CA TYR A 91 10.42 -2.09 3.43
C TYR A 91 10.88 -2.11 4.88
N ILE A 92 10.02 -1.67 5.78
CA ILE A 92 10.26 -1.77 7.23
C ILE A 92 9.48 -2.98 7.72
N ARG A 93 10.20 -4.02 8.11
CA ARG A 93 9.65 -5.30 8.55
C ARG A 93 9.81 -5.47 10.06
N ILE A 94 8.70 -5.82 10.70
CA ILE A 94 8.59 -6.19 12.11
C ILE A 94 7.84 -7.53 12.13
N PRO A 95 8.55 -8.68 12.06
CA PRO A 95 7.93 -10.00 11.94
C PRO A 95 6.87 -10.30 13.03
N ASP A 96 7.12 -9.81 14.24
CA ASP A 96 6.24 -9.97 15.39
C ASP A 96 4.86 -9.31 15.22
N LEU A 97 4.72 -8.34 14.30
CA LEU A 97 3.48 -7.58 14.14
C LEU A 97 2.26 -8.47 13.84
N ALA A 98 2.48 -9.52 13.04
CA ALA A 98 1.43 -10.46 12.64
C ALA A 98 0.96 -11.35 13.82
N HIS A 99 1.88 -11.72 14.72
CA HIS A 99 1.65 -12.78 15.71
C HIS A 99 1.62 -12.30 17.17
N ALA A 100 2.02 -11.05 17.45
CA ALA A 100 2.10 -10.50 18.79
C ALA A 100 0.75 -10.46 19.53
N SER A 101 0.79 -10.46 20.87
CA SER A 101 -0.40 -10.17 21.69
C SER A 101 -0.92 -8.75 21.44
N SER A 102 -2.18 -8.47 21.77
CA SER A 102 -2.81 -7.16 21.53
C SER A 102 -2.00 -5.97 22.10
N PHE A 103 -1.43 -6.13 23.29
CA PHE A 103 -0.61 -5.10 23.93
C PHE A 103 0.71 -4.88 23.19
N ARG A 104 1.50 -5.94 22.95
CA ARG A 104 2.76 -5.86 22.19
C ARG A 104 2.51 -5.33 20.79
N ARG A 105 1.43 -5.77 20.11
CA ARG A 105 1.07 -5.29 18.78
C ARG A 105 0.76 -3.79 18.76
N ASN A 106 -0.02 -3.27 19.70
CA ASN A 106 -0.30 -1.83 19.77
C ASN A 106 0.99 -1.01 19.97
N TYR A 107 1.92 -1.52 20.79
CA TYR A 107 3.23 -0.91 20.96
C TYR A 107 4.04 -0.90 19.66
N LEU A 108 4.17 -2.05 18.99
CA LEU A 108 4.89 -2.18 17.71
C LEU A 108 4.32 -1.24 16.64
N ILE A 109 2.97 -1.14 16.56
CA ILE A 109 2.28 -0.20 15.67
C ILE A 109 2.68 1.25 15.98
N GLY A 110 2.71 1.62 17.27
CA GLY A 110 3.09 2.98 17.69
C GLY A 110 4.54 3.31 17.32
N VAL A 111 5.45 2.35 17.46
CA VAL A 111 6.85 2.52 17.06
C VAL A 111 6.97 2.65 15.54
N LEU A 112 6.31 1.78 14.78
CA LEU A 112 6.32 1.84 13.32
C LEU A 112 5.75 3.16 12.81
N ALA A 113 4.64 3.63 13.39
CA ALA A 113 4.05 4.92 13.07
C ALA A 113 5.01 6.08 13.33
N LYS A 114 5.78 6.06 14.45
CA LYS A 114 6.81 7.06 14.72
C LYS A 114 7.88 7.06 13.63
N VAL A 115 8.46 5.90 13.32
CA VAL A 115 9.54 5.80 12.32
C VAL A 115 9.09 6.34 10.96
N VAL A 116 7.89 5.97 10.52
CA VAL A 116 7.36 6.42 9.23
C VAL A 116 7.09 7.92 9.21
N VAL A 117 6.52 8.47 10.27
CA VAL A 117 6.28 9.92 10.38
C VAL A 117 7.59 10.70 10.43
N ASP A 118 8.59 10.20 11.14
CA ASP A 118 9.92 10.80 11.16
C ASP A 118 10.54 10.82 9.75
N ILE A 119 10.46 9.71 8.99
CA ILE A 119 10.93 9.67 7.59
C ILE A 119 10.24 10.74 6.74
N ALA A 120 8.91 10.85 6.85
CA ALA A 120 8.13 11.85 6.10
C ALA A 120 8.50 13.29 6.49
N PHE A 121 8.67 13.53 7.79
CA PHE A 121 9.10 14.81 8.35
C PHE A 121 10.47 15.22 7.81
N PHE A 122 11.47 14.34 7.90
CA PHE A 122 12.83 14.60 7.38
C PHE A 122 12.86 14.79 5.87
N SER A 123 11.99 14.08 5.15
CA SER A 123 11.87 14.23 3.68
C SER A 123 11.12 15.51 3.29
N GLY A 124 10.45 16.18 4.23
CA GLY A 124 9.59 17.32 3.95
C GLY A 124 8.42 16.99 3.03
N LYS A 125 7.88 15.76 3.16
CA LYS A 125 6.85 15.22 2.26
C LYS A 125 5.60 14.79 3.03
N PRO A 126 4.40 15.01 2.47
CA PRO A 126 3.17 14.47 3.05
C PRO A 126 3.17 12.94 3.00
N ILE A 127 2.47 12.33 3.95
CA ILE A 127 2.21 10.89 3.97
C ILE A 127 0.97 10.59 3.13
N VAL A 128 1.08 9.58 2.27
CA VAL A 128 -0.04 9.03 1.50
C VAL A 128 -0.20 7.56 1.81
N LEU A 129 -1.42 7.15 2.14
CA LEU A 129 -1.74 5.76 2.47
C LEU A 129 -3.12 5.37 1.92
N GLU A 130 -3.31 4.08 1.63
CA GLU A 130 -4.59 3.59 1.11
C GLU A 130 -5.70 3.57 2.17
N ASN A 131 -6.94 3.86 1.80
CA ASN A 131 -8.09 3.66 2.67
C ASN A 131 -8.58 2.21 2.56
N LEU A 132 -7.91 1.27 3.23
CA LEU A 132 -8.39 -0.12 3.26
C LEU A 132 -9.60 -0.26 4.18
N ASN A 133 -10.80 -0.13 3.60
CA ASN A 133 -12.01 -0.65 4.21
C ASN A 133 -12.00 -2.18 4.07
N PHE A 134 -11.60 -2.88 5.14
CA PHE A 134 -11.79 -4.33 5.29
C PHE A 134 -13.25 -4.63 5.67
N GLY A 135 -14.18 -4.27 4.80
CA GLY A 135 -15.52 -4.85 4.85
C GLY A 135 -15.43 -6.36 4.62
N LYS A 136 -16.30 -7.14 5.27
CA LYS A 136 -16.33 -8.62 5.21
C LYS A 136 -16.43 -9.16 3.77
N ASP A 137 -16.85 -8.34 2.82
CA ASP A 137 -17.21 -8.72 1.45
C ASP A 137 -16.05 -8.75 0.44
N ARG A 138 -14.80 -8.50 0.87
CA ARG A 138 -13.61 -8.53 -0.01
C ARG A 138 -12.69 -9.74 0.19
N LEU A 139 -13.07 -10.67 1.06
CA LEU A 139 -12.24 -11.78 1.54
C LEU A 139 -12.48 -13.07 0.74
N ASP A 140 -12.62 -12.99 -0.59
CA ASP A 140 -12.80 -14.18 -1.44
C ASP A 140 -11.44 -14.77 -1.88
N THR A 141 -10.49 -14.89 -0.94
CA THR A 141 -9.17 -15.48 -1.20
C THR A 141 -8.62 -16.17 0.05
N ASN A 142 -8.04 -17.37 -0.10
CA ASN A 142 -7.29 -18.20 0.87
C ASN A 142 -7.60 -17.98 2.38
N LYS A 143 -8.20 -19.00 3.03
CA LYS A 143 -8.54 -19.04 4.47
C LYS A 143 -7.41 -18.56 5.40
N LYS A 144 -6.13 -18.81 5.06
CA LYS A 144 -4.96 -18.32 5.82
C LYS A 144 -4.79 -16.80 5.70
N PHE A 145 -4.94 -16.24 4.51
CA PHE A 145 -4.90 -14.80 4.26
C PHE A 145 -6.07 -14.10 4.94
N ASN A 146 -7.28 -14.69 4.86
CA ASN A 146 -8.45 -14.15 5.55
C ASN A 146 -8.29 -14.10 7.07
N ARG A 147 -7.75 -15.16 7.68
CA ARG A 147 -7.44 -15.19 9.12
C ARG A 147 -6.36 -14.16 9.50
N MET A 148 -5.36 -13.97 8.64
CA MET A 148 -4.31 -12.98 8.85
C MET A 148 -4.85 -11.55 8.71
N ALA A 149 -5.65 -11.28 7.67
CA ALA A 149 -6.27 -9.98 7.41
C ALA A 149 -7.34 -9.61 8.45
N SER A 150 -8.12 -10.58 8.94
CA SER A 150 -9.08 -10.35 10.03
C SER A 150 -8.40 -10.02 11.37
N ASN A 151 -7.19 -10.56 11.58
CA ASN A 151 -6.36 -10.25 12.75
C ASN A 151 -5.47 -9.02 12.54
N PHE A 152 -5.33 -8.54 11.30
CA PHE A 152 -4.46 -7.43 10.97
C PHE A 152 -5.13 -6.11 11.34
N PRO A 153 -4.59 -5.36 12.31
CA PRO A 153 -5.24 -4.18 12.82
C PRO A 153 -4.90 -2.97 11.95
N PHE A 154 -5.16 -3.07 10.64
CA PHE A 154 -4.89 -2.01 9.69
C PHE A 154 -5.43 -0.65 10.15
N ALA A 155 -6.69 -0.63 10.59
CA ALA A 155 -7.32 0.58 11.11
C ALA A 155 -6.56 1.17 12.32
N LYS A 156 -5.98 0.33 13.18
CA LYS A 156 -5.13 0.81 14.29
C LYS A 156 -3.81 1.38 13.79
N MET A 157 -3.22 0.78 12.76
CA MET A 157 -1.97 1.26 12.17
C MET A 157 -2.16 2.59 11.46
N VAL A 158 -3.19 2.71 10.61
CA VAL A 158 -3.57 3.99 9.99
C VAL A 158 -3.90 5.03 11.05
N GLY A 159 -4.69 4.67 12.07
CA GLY A 159 -5.01 5.59 13.16
C GLY A 159 -3.78 6.04 13.94
N ALA A 160 -2.81 5.15 14.19
CA ALA A 160 -1.56 5.50 14.86
C ALA A 160 -0.70 6.43 14.01
N MET A 161 -0.56 6.15 12.71
CA MET A 161 0.15 7.01 11.77
C MET A 161 -0.52 8.38 11.65
N TYR A 162 -1.84 8.44 11.48
CA TYR A 162 -2.60 9.69 11.42
C TYR A 162 -2.40 10.53 12.68
N ARG A 163 -2.64 9.95 13.87
CA ARG A 163 -2.46 10.66 15.15
C ARG A 163 -1.03 11.18 15.32
N ARG A 164 -0.04 10.39 14.90
CA ARG A 164 1.36 10.80 14.99
C ARG A 164 1.69 11.90 13.98
N ALA A 165 1.27 11.76 12.73
CA ALA A 165 1.47 12.75 11.67
C ALA A 165 0.88 14.10 12.08
N VAL A 166 -0.36 14.11 12.57
CA VAL A 166 -1.03 15.31 13.09
C VAL A 166 -0.20 15.93 14.24
N LYS A 167 0.29 15.12 15.19
CA LYS A 167 1.10 15.59 16.31
C LYS A 167 2.42 16.25 15.87
N GLU A 168 3.06 15.68 14.84
CA GLU A 168 4.34 16.18 14.31
C GLU A 168 4.17 17.22 13.18
N GLY A 169 2.93 17.63 12.87
CA GLY A 169 2.64 18.60 11.81
C GLY A 169 2.88 18.09 10.39
N VAL A 170 2.91 16.77 10.18
CA VAL A 170 3.08 16.14 8.87
C VAL A 170 1.71 15.95 8.20
N PRO A 171 1.47 16.51 6.99
CA PRO A 171 0.20 16.30 6.30
C PRO A 171 -0.02 14.83 5.93
N PHE A 172 -1.28 14.39 5.98
CA PHE A 172 -1.65 12.99 5.81
C PHE A 172 -2.87 12.85 4.89
N LYS A 173 -2.76 12.04 3.83
CA LYS A 173 -3.84 11.80 2.86
C LYS A 173 -4.17 10.32 2.70
N LEU A 174 -5.46 10.02 2.73
CA LEU A 174 -5.99 8.71 2.37
C LEU A 174 -6.47 8.69 0.92
N VAL A 175 -6.17 7.61 0.19
CA VAL A 175 -6.62 7.41 -1.19
C VAL A 175 -7.33 6.07 -1.37
N SER A 176 -8.08 5.91 -2.46
CA SER A 176 -8.74 4.64 -2.75
C SER A 176 -7.73 3.49 -2.91
N PRO A 177 -7.98 2.28 -2.37
CA PRO A 177 -7.11 1.10 -2.56
C PRO A 177 -7.38 0.37 -3.88
N ARG A 178 -8.22 0.92 -4.76
CA ARG A 178 -8.67 0.21 -5.96
C ARG A 178 -7.48 -0.09 -6.89
N HIS A 179 -7.32 -1.38 -7.20
CA HIS A 179 -6.38 -1.90 -8.18
C HIS A 179 -4.89 -1.60 -7.93
N THR A 180 -4.49 -1.06 -6.79
CA THR A 180 -3.10 -0.61 -6.53
C THR A 180 -2.10 -1.74 -6.67
N SER A 181 -2.38 -2.90 -6.07
CA SER A 181 -1.56 -4.12 -6.22
C SER A 181 -1.53 -4.65 -7.65
N THR A 182 -2.65 -4.60 -8.38
CA THR A 182 -2.70 -5.02 -9.79
C THR A 182 -1.88 -4.10 -10.67
N ILE A 183 -2.04 -2.78 -10.52
CA ILE A 183 -1.29 -1.77 -11.26
C ILE A 183 0.20 -1.90 -10.94
N GLY A 184 0.54 -2.02 -9.66
CA GLY A 184 1.90 -2.25 -9.16
C GLY A 184 2.54 -3.48 -9.80
N TYR A 185 1.84 -4.62 -9.81
CA TYR A 185 2.30 -5.86 -10.41
C TYR A 185 2.62 -5.70 -11.91
N TRP A 186 1.69 -5.14 -12.68
CA TRP A 186 1.83 -5.06 -14.14
C TRP A 186 2.79 -3.98 -14.62
N LYS A 187 2.88 -2.83 -13.91
CA LYS A 187 3.65 -1.68 -14.40
C LYS A 187 5.00 -1.48 -13.72
N TYR A 188 5.08 -1.74 -12.42
CA TYR A 188 6.18 -1.21 -11.60
C TYR A 188 7.04 -2.29 -10.96
N MET A 189 6.46 -3.45 -10.62
CA MET A 189 7.18 -4.56 -9.97
C MET A 189 8.42 -5.00 -10.78
N LYS A 190 8.22 -5.36 -12.06
CA LYS A 190 9.32 -5.77 -12.95
C LYS A 190 10.22 -4.59 -13.32
N ARG A 191 9.64 -3.41 -13.57
CA ARG A 191 10.36 -2.20 -14.01
C ARG A 191 11.39 -1.74 -12.97
N TYR A 192 11.03 -1.78 -11.69
CA TYR A 192 11.89 -1.31 -10.60
C TYR A 192 12.55 -2.45 -9.81
N ALA A 193 12.32 -3.70 -10.20
CA ALA A 193 12.82 -4.89 -9.51
C ALA A 193 12.48 -4.90 -8.00
N VAL A 194 11.22 -4.56 -7.67
CA VAL A 194 10.73 -4.47 -6.28
C VAL A 194 9.56 -5.40 -6.04
N PRO A 195 9.27 -5.81 -4.79
CA PRO A 195 8.06 -6.54 -4.45
C PRO A 195 6.79 -5.77 -4.80
N VAL A 196 5.69 -6.50 -5.02
CA VAL A 196 4.40 -5.91 -5.38
C VAL A 196 3.90 -4.87 -4.38
N HIS A 197 4.21 -5.03 -3.09
CA HIS A 197 3.86 -4.09 -2.02
C HIS A 197 4.56 -2.74 -2.18
N CYS A 198 5.86 -2.75 -2.50
CA CYS A 198 6.60 -1.52 -2.81
C CYS A 198 6.04 -0.86 -4.08
N ALA A 199 5.74 -1.66 -5.10
CA ALA A 199 5.12 -1.16 -6.33
C ALA A 199 3.72 -0.56 -6.08
N ALA A 200 2.92 -1.15 -5.19
CA ALA A 200 1.61 -0.64 -4.80
C ALA A 200 1.72 0.70 -4.06
N ALA A 201 2.72 0.85 -3.17
CA ALA A 201 3.01 2.12 -2.50
C ALA A 201 3.24 3.25 -3.53
N LEU A 202 4.01 3.02 -4.60
CA LEU A 202 4.18 4.00 -5.67
C LEU A 202 2.85 4.40 -6.32
N VAL A 203 1.98 3.42 -6.64
CA VAL A 203 0.66 3.70 -7.24
C VAL A 203 -0.18 4.59 -6.33
N THR A 204 -0.14 4.31 -5.03
CA THR A 204 -0.84 5.07 -4.00
C THR A 204 -0.39 6.53 -3.93
N GLY A 205 0.92 6.78 -3.97
CA GLY A 205 1.47 8.14 -4.05
C GLY A 205 1.07 8.87 -5.32
N ARG A 206 1.26 8.20 -6.47
CA ARG A 206 0.86 8.74 -7.79
C ARG A 206 -0.61 9.13 -7.83
N ARG A 207 -1.48 8.30 -7.26
CA ARG A 207 -2.92 8.54 -7.16
C ARG A 207 -3.25 9.78 -6.33
N ALA A 208 -2.61 9.96 -5.18
CA ALA A 208 -2.83 11.13 -4.32
C ALA A 208 -2.46 12.46 -5.00
N MET A 209 -1.45 12.39 -5.87
CA MET A 209 -0.94 13.50 -6.67
C MET A 209 -1.73 13.73 -7.98
N GLY A 210 -2.73 12.90 -8.29
CA GLY A 210 -3.59 13.06 -9.47
C GLY A 210 -3.04 12.44 -10.77
N PHE A 211 -2.01 11.59 -10.69
CA PHE A 211 -1.50 10.91 -11.88
C PHE A 211 -2.45 9.81 -12.37
N ARG A 212 -2.66 9.77 -13.69
CA ARG A 212 -3.40 8.70 -14.36
C ARG A 212 -2.51 7.49 -14.62
N GLU A 213 -3.07 6.31 -14.39
CA GLU A 213 -2.40 5.04 -14.63
C GLU A 213 -2.65 4.59 -16.07
N ARG A 214 -1.88 5.19 -16.99
CA ARG A 214 -1.91 4.83 -18.41
C ARG A 214 -1.37 3.42 -18.64
N VAL A 215 -1.98 2.70 -19.55
CA VAL A 215 -1.50 1.45 -20.14
C VAL A 215 -0.36 1.80 -21.11
N THR A 216 0.81 1.23 -20.89
CA THR A 216 1.98 1.46 -21.74
C THR A 216 2.04 0.48 -22.91
N GLU A 217 2.83 0.78 -23.95
CA GLU A 217 3.02 -0.15 -25.07
C GLU A 217 3.66 -1.46 -24.63
N GLU A 218 4.57 -1.43 -23.66
CA GLU A 218 5.19 -2.65 -23.14
C GLU A 218 4.14 -3.56 -22.47
N LEU A 219 3.16 -2.97 -21.78
CA LEU A 219 2.06 -3.73 -21.19
C LEU A 219 1.15 -4.34 -22.27
N ARG A 220 0.86 -3.60 -23.34
CA ARG A 220 0.09 -4.11 -24.50
C ARG A 220 0.80 -5.28 -25.17
N GLN A 221 2.11 -5.15 -25.38
CA GLN A 221 2.94 -6.21 -25.95
C GLN A 221 2.98 -7.44 -25.04
N LEU A 222 3.13 -7.27 -23.73
CA LEU A 222 3.14 -8.38 -22.77
C LEU A 222 1.82 -9.15 -22.78
N VAL A 223 0.68 -8.46 -22.81
CA VAL A 223 -0.64 -9.07 -22.94
C VAL A 223 -0.76 -9.86 -24.26
N SER A 224 -0.29 -9.29 -25.37
CA SER A 224 -0.29 -9.95 -26.68
C SER A 224 0.57 -11.23 -26.67
N GLN A 225 1.75 -11.18 -26.07
CA GLN A 225 2.63 -12.34 -25.90
C GLN A 225 1.96 -13.43 -25.04
N ILE A 226 1.29 -13.07 -23.95
CA ILE A 226 0.54 -14.00 -23.11
C ILE A 226 -0.57 -14.68 -23.94
N LYS A 227 -1.33 -13.91 -24.73
CA LYS A 227 -2.36 -14.45 -25.63
C LYS A 227 -1.76 -15.47 -26.59
N GLN A 228 -0.68 -15.13 -27.29
CA GLN A 228 0.00 -16.03 -28.24
C GLN A 228 0.50 -17.32 -27.56
N ASN A 229 1.12 -17.21 -26.39
CA ASN A 229 1.63 -18.35 -25.64
C ASN A 229 0.51 -19.29 -25.18
N LEU A 230 -0.64 -18.73 -24.76
CA LEU A 230 -1.81 -19.52 -24.39
C LEU A 230 -2.44 -20.23 -25.59
N THR A 231 -2.45 -19.60 -26.77
CA THR A 231 -2.90 -20.23 -28.02
C THR A 231 -1.99 -21.38 -28.44
N ARG A 232 -0.66 -21.21 -28.38
CA ARG A 232 0.32 -22.26 -28.73
C ARG A 232 0.26 -23.49 -27.81
N LYS A 233 -0.13 -23.31 -26.55
CA LYS A 233 -0.26 -24.42 -25.57
C LYS A 233 -1.53 -25.27 -25.76
N VAL A 234 -2.44 -24.89 -26.66
CA VAL A 234 -3.60 -25.72 -27.00
C VAL A 234 -3.13 -26.84 -27.93
N ASN A 235 -3.01 -28.06 -27.42
CA ASN A 235 -2.73 -29.24 -28.23
C ASN A 235 -4.05 -29.70 -28.91
N PRO A 236 -4.14 -29.76 -30.25
CA PRO A 236 -5.38 -30.13 -30.95
C PRO A 236 -5.90 -31.51 -30.56
N ASP A 237 -5.00 -32.45 -30.21
CA ASP A 237 -5.34 -33.87 -30.05
C ASP A 237 -5.62 -34.30 -28.60
N ARG A 238 -5.31 -33.46 -27.60
CA ARG A 238 -5.60 -33.74 -26.17
C ARG A 238 -5.87 -32.44 -25.41
N PRO A 239 -7.14 -32.00 -25.26
CA PRO A 239 -7.47 -30.91 -24.37
C PRO A 239 -7.33 -31.40 -22.92
N GLY A 240 -6.13 -31.27 -22.34
CA GLY A 240 -5.93 -31.53 -20.92
C GLY A 240 -6.69 -30.48 -20.11
N GLU A 241 -7.57 -30.92 -19.20
CA GLU A 241 -8.21 -30.01 -18.24
C GLU A 241 -7.14 -29.19 -17.50
N GLY A 242 -7.26 -27.86 -17.55
CA GLY A 242 -6.31 -26.94 -16.92
C GLY A 242 -5.06 -26.56 -17.72
N LYS A 243 -4.87 -27.06 -18.96
CA LYS A 243 -3.77 -26.63 -19.85
C LYS A 243 -4.30 -25.87 -21.07
N GLY A 244 -3.85 -24.61 -21.22
CA GLY A 244 -4.17 -23.77 -22.39
C GLY A 244 -5.27 -22.72 -22.15
N MET A 245 -5.84 -22.20 -23.25
CA MET A 245 -6.77 -21.07 -23.23
C MET A 245 -8.19 -21.50 -22.80
N THR A 246 -8.49 -21.44 -21.51
CA THR A 246 -9.85 -21.71 -20.99
C THR A 246 -10.89 -20.72 -21.54
N ARG A 247 -12.18 -21.11 -21.53
CA ARG A 247 -13.28 -20.21 -21.96
C ARG A 247 -13.30 -18.90 -21.17
N GLY A 248 -13.04 -18.95 -19.87
CA GLY A 248 -12.96 -17.78 -19.00
C GLY A 248 -11.79 -16.84 -19.36
N VAL A 249 -10.60 -17.40 -19.59
CA VAL A 249 -9.42 -16.62 -20.01
C VAL A 249 -9.62 -16.03 -21.41
N ARG A 250 -10.26 -16.76 -22.33
CA ARG A 250 -10.61 -16.25 -23.67
C ARG A 250 -11.57 -15.07 -23.60
N ALA A 251 -12.62 -15.17 -22.79
CA ALA A 251 -13.56 -14.07 -22.58
C ALA A 251 -12.89 -12.85 -21.92
N CYS A 252 -11.98 -13.08 -20.97
CA CYS A 252 -11.17 -12.05 -20.33
C CYS A 252 -10.31 -11.30 -21.36
N LEU A 253 -9.53 -12.02 -22.18
CA LEU A 253 -8.66 -11.42 -23.18
C LEU A 253 -9.43 -10.58 -24.20
N ARG A 254 -10.61 -11.04 -24.65
CA ARG A 254 -11.47 -10.27 -25.56
C ARG A 254 -11.92 -8.93 -24.95
N ARG A 255 -12.43 -8.95 -23.71
CA ARG A 255 -12.82 -7.70 -23.01
C ARG A 255 -11.64 -6.77 -22.81
N LEU A 256 -10.48 -7.34 -22.53
CA LEU A 256 -9.27 -6.60 -22.26
C LEU A 256 -8.75 -5.92 -23.54
N GLU A 257 -8.82 -6.57 -24.70
CA GLU A 257 -8.49 -5.94 -26.00
C GLU A 257 -9.36 -4.71 -26.28
N GLU A 258 -10.67 -4.82 -26.09
CA GLU A 258 -11.61 -3.70 -26.25
C GLU A 258 -11.24 -2.55 -25.29
N ARG A 259 -11.06 -2.85 -23.99
CA ARG A 259 -10.83 -1.83 -22.95
C ARG A 259 -9.45 -1.18 -23.04
N LEU A 260 -8.39 -1.91 -23.41
CA LEU A 260 -7.03 -1.37 -23.53
C LEU A 260 -6.91 -0.28 -24.60
N SER A 261 -7.77 -0.32 -25.62
CA SER A 261 -7.79 0.67 -26.70
C SER A 261 -8.24 2.06 -26.21
N VAL A 262 -9.23 2.10 -25.32
CA VAL A 262 -9.85 3.34 -24.83
C VAL A 262 -9.32 3.82 -23.48
N HIS A 263 -8.71 2.93 -22.67
CA HIS A 263 -8.34 3.21 -21.27
C HIS A 263 -7.51 4.48 -21.05
N ASN A 264 -6.59 4.78 -21.96
CA ASN A 264 -5.70 5.94 -21.82
C ASN A 264 -6.41 7.29 -21.99
N GLY A 265 -7.57 7.31 -22.66
CA GLY A 265 -8.40 8.51 -22.82
C GLY A 265 -9.30 8.80 -21.61
N LEU A 266 -9.48 7.82 -20.72
CA LEU A 266 -10.37 7.95 -19.57
C LEU A 266 -9.86 8.93 -18.51
N ALA A 267 -10.79 9.51 -17.76
CA ALA A 267 -10.50 10.27 -16.55
C ALA A 267 -9.96 9.34 -15.44
N GLN A 268 -9.31 9.91 -14.42
CA GLN A 268 -8.73 9.13 -13.33
C GLN A 268 -9.77 8.27 -12.61
N SER A 269 -10.94 8.84 -12.28
CA SER A 269 -12.03 8.12 -11.62
C SER A 269 -12.52 6.90 -12.40
N GLU A 270 -12.57 7.02 -13.73
CA GLU A 270 -12.97 5.95 -14.65
C GLU A 270 -11.89 4.87 -14.77
N GLN A 271 -10.61 5.26 -14.81
CA GLN A 271 -9.50 4.30 -14.78
C GLN A 271 -9.46 3.49 -13.48
N GLU A 272 -9.99 4.03 -12.39
CA GLU A 272 -10.06 3.37 -11.07
C GLU A 272 -11.34 2.55 -10.87
N ALA A 273 -12.31 2.65 -11.80
CA ALA A 273 -13.60 1.99 -11.70
C ALA A 273 -13.50 0.46 -11.81
N TYR A 274 -14.58 -0.23 -11.42
CA TYR A 274 -14.65 -1.70 -11.45
C TYR A 274 -14.73 -2.27 -12.87
N ASN A 275 -15.17 -1.49 -13.84
CA ASN A 275 -15.25 -1.86 -15.25
C ASN A 275 -14.01 -1.43 -16.07
N SER A 276 -12.95 -0.96 -15.40
CA SER A 276 -11.67 -0.63 -16.04
C SER A 276 -10.91 -1.88 -16.52
N VAL A 277 -9.73 -1.69 -17.12
CA VAL A 277 -8.85 -2.81 -17.55
C VAL A 277 -8.29 -3.63 -16.40
N TRP A 278 -8.19 -3.06 -15.19
CA TRP A 278 -7.42 -3.64 -14.10
C TRP A 278 -8.00 -4.96 -13.56
N PRO A 279 -9.33 -5.14 -13.41
CA PRO A 279 -9.88 -6.44 -13.00
C PRO A 279 -9.58 -7.58 -13.97
N ASP A 280 -9.67 -7.32 -15.28
CA ASP A 280 -9.33 -8.31 -16.30
C ASP A 280 -7.82 -8.62 -16.27
N LEU A 281 -6.97 -7.60 -16.11
CA LEU A 281 -5.52 -7.79 -15.90
C LEU A 281 -5.21 -8.59 -14.62
N LYS A 282 -5.96 -8.40 -13.53
CA LYS A 282 -5.82 -9.19 -12.31
C LYS A 282 -6.17 -10.66 -12.57
N LEU A 283 -7.31 -10.91 -13.23
CA LEU A 283 -7.75 -12.27 -13.56
C LEU A 283 -6.74 -12.96 -14.49
N LEU A 284 -6.21 -12.22 -15.47
CA LEU A 284 -5.16 -12.73 -16.36
C LEU A 284 -3.90 -13.10 -15.57
N ALA A 285 -3.42 -12.23 -14.67
CA ALA A 285 -2.24 -12.50 -13.83
C ALA A 285 -2.41 -13.75 -12.95
N LEU A 286 -3.62 -14.00 -12.43
CA LEU A 286 -3.92 -15.19 -11.64
C LEU A 286 -4.01 -16.46 -12.49
N SER A 287 -4.41 -16.33 -13.76
CA SER A 287 -4.59 -17.47 -14.67
C SER A 287 -3.28 -17.96 -15.32
N VAL A 288 -2.23 -17.14 -15.29
CA VAL A 288 -0.91 -17.47 -15.87
C VAL A 288 0.14 -17.87 -14.84
N ARG A 289 -0.21 -17.87 -13.55
CA ARG A 289 0.60 -18.44 -12.46
C ARG A 289 0.48 -19.96 -12.43
#